data_AF-A0A2V8DLI3-F1
#
_entry.id   AF-A0A2V8DLI3-F1
#
_cell.length_a   1.000
_cell.length_b   1.000
_cell.length_c   1.000
_cell.angle_alpha   90.00
_cell.angle_beta   90.00
_cell.angle_gamma   90.00
#
_symmetry.space_group_name_H-M   'P 1'
#
loop_
_entity.id
_entity.type
_entity.pdbx_description
1 polymer ?
#
loop_
_entity_poly.entity_id
_entity_poly.type
_entity_poly.pdbx_seq_one_letter_code
_entity_poly.pdbx_strand_id
1 'polypeptide(L)'
;MGLVPPVHAQRGAPQGPPPLPRAAAPIDLTGYWVSLVTDDWRWRMVAAPRGDVLYLPVNAEGRRAANEWDPAKDEAAGEQCRAYGAGGLMHLPGRLHITWQDDRTLVVEADAGTQTRLLHFDGAAPASEPASWQGYSMAQWELDGPAPGRRGRPMNVKPVHGSLKTVTTRLKRGYFRRNGVPYSENAVLTEYWTTLTDEGVDYLVVTNLLDDPTYLAQPYVRSVQFRKQPDNKGWKPTRCEAR
;
A
#
# COMPACT_ATOMS: atom_id res chain seq x y z
N MET A 1 -23.12 16.67 64.96
CA MET A 1 -22.33 17.23 63.84
C MET A 1 -22.05 16.07 62.88
N GLY A 2 -22.67 16.06 61.71
CA GLY A 2 -22.54 14.95 60.76
C GLY A 2 -23.14 15.33 59.41
N LEU A 3 -22.39 16.11 58.63
CA LEU A 3 -22.73 16.47 57.26
C LEU A 3 -22.29 15.34 56.32
N VAL A 4 -23.25 14.70 55.64
CA VAL A 4 -22.99 13.77 54.54
C VAL A 4 -22.94 14.59 53.24
N PRO A 5 -21.82 14.63 52.49
CA PRO A 5 -21.77 15.36 51.23
C PRO A 5 -22.57 14.61 50.15
N PRO A 6 -23.33 15.31 49.28
CA PRO A 6 -23.98 14.66 48.15
C PRO A 6 -22.94 14.28 47.09
N VAL A 7 -22.94 13.01 46.69
CA VAL A 7 -22.17 12.52 45.55
C VAL A 7 -22.85 13.01 44.28
N HIS A 8 -22.29 14.04 43.64
CA HIS A 8 -22.68 14.42 42.30
C HIS A 8 -22.03 13.46 41.30
N ALA A 9 -22.82 12.51 40.80
CA ALA A 9 -22.46 11.74 39.62
C ALA A 9 -22.43 12.68 38.40
N GLN A 10 -21.24 13.11 37.99
CA GLN A 10 -21.04 13.70 36.68
C GLN A 10 -21.34 12.63 35.63
N ARG A 11 -22.57 12.65 35.08
CA ARG A 11 -22.88 11.96 33.84
C ARG A 11 -22.00 12.59 32.76
N GLY A 12 -21.00 11.84 32.30
CA GLY A 12 -20.15 12.25 31.17
C GLY A 12 -21.04 12.64 29.99
N ALA A 13 -20.69 13.75 29.33
CA ALA A 13 -21.37 14.20 28.13
C ALA A 13 -21.37 13.07 27.06
N PRO A 14 -22.40 12.98 26.22
CA PRO A 14 -22.42 12.04 25.10
C PRO A 14 -21.15 12.22 24.27
N GLN A 15 -20.37 11.16 24.10
CA GLN A 15 -19.24 11.17 23.18
C GLN A 15 -19.79 11.34 21.76
N GLY A 16 -19.31 12.36 21.05
CA GLY A 16 -19.62 12.55 19.64
C GLY A 16 -19.17 11.36 18.79
N PRO A 17 -19.67 11.25 17.55
CA PRO A 17 -19.23 10.20 16.64
C PRO A 17 -17.71 10.22 16.47
N PRO A 18 -17.06 9.06 16.28
CA PRO A 18 -15.61 9.00 16.06
C PRO A 18 -15.23 9.86 14.84
N PRO A 19 -14.06 10.52 14.85
CA PRO A 19 -13.62 11.35 13.74
C PRO A 19 -13.53 10.54 12.45
N LEU A 20 -13.80 11.20 11.32
CA LEU A 20 -13.64 10.60 10.00
C LEU A 20 -12.16 10.24 9.74
N PRO A 21 -11.87 9.22 8.91
CA PRO A 21 -10.52 8.72 8.67
C PRO A 21 -9.48 9.80 8.36
N ARG A 22 -9.80 10.77 7.51
CA ARG A 22 -8.90 11.90 7.21
C ARG A 22 -8.57 12.76 8.43
N ALA A 23 -9.58 13.11 9.22
CA ALA A 23 -9.39 13.90 10.45
C ALA A 23 -8.67 13.11 11.55
N ALA A 24 -8.82 11.79 11.55
CA ALA A 24 -8.21 10.87 12.50
C ALA A 24 -6.78 10.44 12.13
N ALA A 25 -6.24 10.89 10.99
CA ALA A 25 -4.97 10.41 10.45
C ALA A 25 -3.79 10.66 11.41
N PRO A 26 -3.07 9.62 11.87
CA PRO A 26 -1.90 9.77 12.76
C PRO A 26 -0.66 10.27 12.01
N ILE A 27 -0.59 10.00 10.70
CA ILE A 27 0.48 10.42 9.79
C ILE A 27 -0.12 11.13 8.57
N ASP A 28 0.66 11.98 7.93
CA ASP A 28 0.27 12.63 6.68
C ASP A 28 1.05 12.03 5.49
N LEU A 29 0.34 11.25 4.68
CA LEU A 29 0.89 10.64 3.47
C LEU A 29 0.85 11.58 2.25
N THR A 30 0.18 12.73 2.35
CA THR A 30 -0.10 13.56 1.18
C THR A 30 1.15 14.25 0.62
N GLY A 31 1.12 14.50 -0.68
CA GLY A 31 2.17 15.19 -1.43
C GLY A 31 2.83 14.32 -2.48
N TYR A 32 3.98 14.81 -2.97
CA TYR A 32 4.79 14.14 -3.98
C TYR A 32 5.93 13.36 -3.34
N TRP A 33 6.17 12.15 -3.84
CA TRP A 33 7.20 11.25 -3.32
C TRP A 33 8.00 10.68 -4.47
N VAL A 34 9.33 10.66 -4.38
CA VAL A 34 10.21 10.05 -5.38
C VAL A 34 10.81 8.77 -4.84
N SER A 35 10.77 7.68 -5.63
CA SER A 35 11.36 6.41 -5.20
C SER A 35 12.86 6.55 -4.98
N LEU A 36 13.33 5.97 -3.88
CA LEU A 36 14.73 5.70 -3.63
C LEU A 36 15.02 4.26 -4.04
N VAL A 37 16.08 4.08 -4.83
CA VAL A 37 16.60 2.78 -5.23
C VAL A 37 17.83 2.48 -4.37
N THR A 38 17.56 2.16 -3.10
CA THR A 38 18.57 1.88 -2.05
C THR A 38 18.96 0.40 -2.01
N ASP A 39 18.11 -0.46 -2.55
CA ASP A 39 18.30 -1.90 -2.60
C ASP A 39 17.94 -2.44 -3.98
N ASP A 40 18.38 -3.68 -4.24
CA ASP A 40 18.11 -4.43 -5.48
C ASP A 40 18.30 -3.60 -6.76
N TRP A 41 19.29 -2.70 -6.77
CA TRP A 41 19.56 -1.79 -7.88
C TRP A 41 19.66 -2.55 -9.21
N ARG A 42 20.31 -3.72 -9.15
CA ARG A 42 20.48 -4.65 -10.27
C ARG A 42 19.16 -4.98 -10.95
N TRP A 43 18.08 -5.20 -10.20
CA TRP A 43 16.77 -5.60 -10.74
C TRP A 43 15.70 -4.50 -10.75
N ARG A 44 15.96 -3.37 -10.09
CA ARG A 44 15.11 -2.18 -10.15
C ARG A 44 15.45 -1.26 -11.32
N MET A 45 16.73 -1.22 -11.73
CA MET A 45 17.17 -0.40 -12.88
C MET A 45 17.27 -1.20 -14.19
N VAL A 46 17.43 -2.52 -14.10
CA VAL A 46 17.52 -3.41 -15.25
C VAL A 46 16.58 -4.58 -15.01
N ALA A 47 15.64 -4.82 -15.94
CA ALA A 47 14.79 -6.00 -15.85
C ALA A 47 15.66 -7.26 -15.85
N ALA A 48 15.43 -8.14 -14.88
CA ALA A 48 16.19 -9.38 -14.79
C ALA A 48 15.90 -10.31 -15.97
N PRO A 49 16.79 -11.28 -16.25
CA PRO A 49 16.51 -12.29 -17.25
C PRO A 49 15.21 -13.03 -16.95
N ARG A 50 14.51 -13.48 -18.00
CA ARG A 50 13.38 -14.41 -17.87
C ARG A 50 13.79 -15.62 -17.02
N GLY A 51 12.91 -16.04 -16.11
CA GLY A 51 13.16 -17.18 -15.24
C GLY A 51 14.09 -16.91 -14.04
N ASP A 52 14.74 -15.75 -13.99
CA ASP A 52 15.52 -15.36 -12.81
C ASP A 52 14.57 -15.06 -11.65
N VAL A 53 14.62 -15.90 -10.62
CA VAL A 53 13.81 -15.79 -9.40
C VAL A 53 14.69 -15.80 -8.15
N LEU A 54 15.93 -15.30 -8.28
CA LEU A 54 16.88 -15.27 -7.18
C LEU A 54 16.31 -14.45 -6.00
N TYR A 55 16.41 -15.00 -4.78
CA TYR A 55 15.85 -14.44 -3.53
C TYR A 55 14.32 -14.32 -3.47
N LEU A 56 13.58 -14.90 -4.41
CA LEU A 56 12.13 -14.87 -4.40
C LEU A 56 11.55 -16.17 -3.82
N PRO A 57 10.53 -16.11 -2.95
CA PRO A 57 9.92 -17.28 -2.34
C PRO A 57 8.92 -17.98 -3.28
N VAL A 58 9.30 -18.19 -4.55
CA VAL A 58 8.43 -18.85 -5.53
C VAL A 58 8.40 -20.36 -5.32
N ASN A 59 7.23 -20.96 -5.48
CA ASN A 59 7.07 -22.41 -5.52
C ASN A 59 7.40 -22.98 -6.92
N ALA A 60 7.18 -24.28 -7.14
CA ALA A 60 7.45 -24.92 -8.43
C ALA A 60 6.59 -24.34 -9.58
N GLU A 61 5.33 -24.01 -9.30
CA GLU A 61 4.38 -23.41 -10.24
C GLU A 61 4.83 -22.00 -10.64
N GLY A 62 5.17 -21.15 -9.66
CA GLY A 62 5.69 -19.80 -9.90
C GLY A 62 6.99 -19.78 -10.69
N ARG A 63 7.91 -20.73 -10.40
CA ARG A 63 9.14 -20.90 -11.17
C ARG A 63 8.88 -21.30 -12.62
N ARG A 64 7.94 -22.23 -12.85
CA ARG A 64 7.58 -22.64 -14.22
C ARG A 64 7.00 -21.44 -14.99
N ALA A 65 6.04 -20.74 -14.41
CA ALA A 65 5.41 -19.58 -15.04
C ALA A 65 6.42 -18.45 -15.36
N ALA A 66 7.36 -18.15 -14.45
CA ALA A 66 8.41 -17.18 -14.69
C ALA A 66 9.37 -17.59 -15.82
N ASN A 67 9.62 -18.89 -16.01
CA ASN A 67 10.44 -19.41 -17.12
C ASN A 67 9.71 -19.35 -18.47
N GLU A 68 8.38 -19.50 -18.46
CA GLU A 68 7.51 -19.50 -19.65
C GLU A 68 7.07 -18.10 -20.07
N TRP A 69 7.33 -17.08 -19.26
CA TRP A 69 6.93 -15.70 -19.52
C TRP A 69 7.43 -15.20 -20.89
N ASP A 70 6.54 -14.55 -21.62
CA ASP A 70 6.79 -13.98 -22.93
C ASP A 70 6.15 -12.59 -23.03
N PRO A 71 6.93 -11.51 -22.89
CA PRO A 71 6.39 -10.15 -22.93
C PRO A 71 5.72 -9.80 -24.27
N ALA A 72 6.07 -10.46 -25.38
CA ALA A 72 5.42 -10.20 -26.65
C ALA A 72 3.97 -10.71 -26.68
N LYS A 73 3.67 -11.78 -25.92
CA LYS A 73 2.28 -12.25 -25.75
C LYS A 73 1.47 -11.28 -24.92
N ASP A 74 2.06 -10.73 -23.86
CA ASP A 74 1.40 -9.72 -23.04
C ASP A 74 1.05 -8.48 -23.88
N GLU A 75 1.99 -8.00 -24.70
CA GLU A 75 1.76 -6.88 -25.62
C GLU A 75 0.66 -7.19 -26.64
N ALA A 76 0.70 -8.37 -27.27
CA ALA A 76 -0.32 -8.80 -28.22
C ALA A 76 -1.72 -8.94 -27.59
N ALA A 77 -1.79 -9.26 -26.29
CA ALA A 77 -3.03 -9.34 -25.52
C ALA A 77 -3.48 -7.99 -24.94
N GLY A 78 -2.70 -6.91 -25.12
CA GLY A 78 -2.98 -5.60 -24.51
C GLY A 78 -2.76 -5.58 -23.00
N GLU A 79 -1.95 -6.48 -22.47
CA GLU A 79 -1.71 -6.72 -21.04
C GLU A 79 -0.37 -6.15 -20.55
N GLN A 80 0.18 -5.14 -21.24
CA GLN A 80 1.43 -4.46 -20.86
C GLN A 80 1.46 -3.93 -19.41
N CYS A 81 0.30 -3.77 -18.75
CA CYS A 81 0.22 -3.29 -17.37
C CYS A 81 0.38 -4.39 -16.29
N ARG A 82 0.59 -5.67 -16.63
CA ARG A 82 0.70 -6.76 -15.64
C ARG A 82 1.73 -6.49 -14.54
N ALA A 83 2.88 -5.89 -14.87
CA ALA A 83 3.93 -5.52 -13.90
C ALA A 83 3.67 -4.22 -13.13
N TYR A 84 2.62 -3.47 -13.50
CA TYR A 84 2.21 -2.22 -12.87
C TYR A 84 1.00 -2.40 -11.96
N GLY A 85 0.51 -3.63 -11.78
CA GLY A 85 -0.51 -3.95 -10.78
C GLY A 85 0.01 -3.76 -9.35
N ALA A 86 -0.90 -3.75 -8.38
CA ALA A 86 -0.58 -3.39 -6.99
C ALA A 86 0.59 -4.21 -6.41
N GLY A 87 0.71 -5.49 -6.77
CA GLY A 87 1.79 -6.37 -6.29
C GLY A 87 3.20 -5.98 -6.77
N GLY A 88 3.33 -5.23 -7.86
CA GLY A 88 4.61 -4.79 -8.43
C GLY A 88 4.83 -3.28 -8.44
N LEU A 89 3.76 -2.47 -8.45
CA LEU A 89 3.82 -1.03 -8.72
C LEU A 89 4.78 -0.27 -7.80
N MET A 90 4.69 -0.51 -6.49
CA MET A 90 5.52 0.20 -5.50
C MET A 90 7.02 -0.11 -5.65
N HIS A 91 7.36 -1.22 -6.32
CA HIS A 91 8.74 -1.60 -6.60
C HIS A 91 9.32 -0.92 -7.84
N LEU A 92 8.48 -0.39 -8.74
CA LEU A 92 8.94 0.31 -9.93
C LEU A 92 9.56 1.66 -9.54
N PRO A 93 10.73 2.02 -10.12
CA PRO A 93 11.23 3.38 -10.00
C PRO A 93 10.23 4.37 -10.59
N GLY A 94 10.03 5.49 -9.90
CA GLY A 94 9.06 6.51 -10.32
C GLY A 94 8.72 7.46 -9.18
N ARG A 95 7.59 8.13 -9.31
CA ARG A 95 7.02 9.04 -8.31
C ARG A 95 5.61 8.64 -7.96
N LEU A 96 5.23 9.00 -6.74
CA LEU A 96 3.86 8.95 -6.26
C LEU A 96 3.34 10.36 -6.02
N HIS A 97 2.04 10.54 -6.25
CA HIS A 97 1.28 11.68 -5.78
C HIS A 97 0.12 11.15 -4.95
N ILE A 98 0.09 11.53 -3.67
CA ILE A 98 -0.91 11.03 -2.72
C ILE A 98 -1.80 12.18 -2.29
N THR A 99 -3.11 12.00 -2.42
CA THR A 99 -4.13 12.98 -2.05
C THR A 99 -5.34 12.32 -1.39
N TRP A 100 -6.15 13.12 -0.71
CA TRP A 100 -7.49 12.69 -0.28
C TRP A 100 -8.49 13.02 -1.38
N GLN A 101 -9.25 12.03 -1.84
CA GLN A 101 -10.41 12.25 -2.70
C GLN A 101 -11.59 12.82 -1.88
N ASP A 102 -11.77 12.27 -0.69
CA ASP A 102 -12.79 12.65 0.31
C ASP A 102 -12.28 12.29 1.72
N ASP A 103 -13.13 12.35 2.75
CA ASP A 103 -12.71 12.09 4.14
C ASP A 103 -12.46 10.60 4.46
N ARG A 104 -12.70 9.70 3.50
CA ARG A 104 -12.66 8.23 3.64
C ARG A 104 -11.86 7.52 2.54
N THR A 105 -11.28 8.24 1.58
CA THR A 105 -10.57 7.65 0.45
C THR A 105 -9.29 8.41 0.14
N LEU A 106 -8.15 7.71 0.21
CA LEU A 106 -6.86 8.18 -0.30
C LEU A 106 -6.67 7.74 -1.75
N VAL A 107 -6.11 8.62 -2.57
CA VAL A 107 -5.69 8.34 -3.94
C VAL A 107 -4.17 8.28 -3.95
N VAL A 108 -3.61 7.21 -4.51
CA VAL A 108 -2.18 7.08 -4.80
C VAL A 108 -2.02 6.98 -6.31
N GLU A 109 -1.53 8.05 -6.92
CA GLU A 109 -1.19 8.09 -8.34
C GLU A 109 0.29 7.76 -8.49
N ALA A 110 0.64 6.92 -9.46
CA ALA A 110 2.01 6.64 -9.84
C ALA A 110 2.27 7.08 -11.28
N ASP A 111 3.36 7.81 -11.52
CA ASP A 111 3.74 8.19 -12.88
C ASP A 111 4.20 6.99 -13.72
N ALA A 112 4.78 5.98 -13.07
CA ALA A 112 5.08 4.67 -13.65
C ALA A 112 3.79 3.97 -14.09
N GLY A 113 3.60 3.85 -15.40
CA GLY A 113 2.42 3.20 -15.98
C GLY A 113 1.12 3.99 -15.82
N THR A 114 1.17 5.23 -15.31
CA THR A 114 -0.04 6.07 -15.09
C THR A 114 -1.11 5.32 -14.31
N GLN A 115 -0.72 4.69 -13.21
CA GLN A 115 -1.61 3.88 -12.39
C GLN A 115 -2.19 4.70 -11.23
N THR A 116 -3.44 4.40 -10.88
CA THR A 116 -4.13 5.05 -9.76
C THR A 116 -4.69 3.99 -8.83
N ARG A 117 -4.35 4.08 -7.54
CA ARG A 117 -4.89 3.22 -6.48
C ARG A 117 -5.78 4.04 -5.57
N LEU A 118 -6.90 3.44 -5.16
CA LEU A 118 -7.78 3.99 -4.15
C LEU A 118 -7.65 3.16 -2.88
N LEU A 119 -7.45 3.82 -1.74
CA LEU A 119 -7.35 3.21 -0.41
C LEU A 119 -8.58 3.61 0.39
N HIS A 120 -9.48 2.66 0.62
CA HIS A 120 -10.82 2.91 1.13
C HIS A 120 -10.93 2.58 2.62
N PHE A 121 -11.40 3.54 3.42
CA PHE A 121 -11.62 3.34 4.86
C PHE A 121 -13.06 2.90 5.19
N ASP A 122 -13.89 2.57 4.21
CA ASP A 122 -15.28 2.11 4.34
C ASP A 122 -15.43 0.59 4.53
N GLY A 123 -14.34 -0.16 4.43
CA GLY A 123 -14.28 -1.58 4.79
C GLY A 123 -13.94 -2.47 3.61
N ALA A 124 -14.46 -3.69 3.63
CA ALA A 124 -14.15 -4.70 2.62
C ALA A 124 -14.78 -4.36 1.25
N ALA A 125 -14.15 -4.87 0.19
CA ALA A 125 -14.63 -4.71 -1.18
C ALA A 125 -16.10 -5.16 -1.31
N PRO A 126 -16.96 -4.38 -1.99
CA PRO A 126 -18.29 -4.84 -2.37
C PRO A 126 -18.25 -6.18 -3.11
N ALA A 127 -19.29 -7.00 -2.98
CA ALA A 127 -19.35 -8.29 -3.68
C ALA A 127 -19.31 -8.14 -5.21
N SER A 128 -19.85 -7.02 -5.72
CA SER A 128 -19.85 -6.65 -7.13
C SER A 128 -18.54 -6.02 -7.63
N GLU A 129 -17.55 -5.80 -6.76
CA GLU A 129 -16.30 -5.15 -7.12
C GLU A 129 -15.54 -6.00 -8.15
N PRO A 130 -15.34 -5.50 -9.39
CA PRO A 130 -14.66 -6.25 -10.42
C PRO A 130 -13.15 -6.35 -10.12
N ALA A 131 -12.53 -7.43 -10.58
CA ALA A 131 -11.08 -7.54 -10.47
C ALA A 131 -10.37 -6.49 -11.33
N SER A 132 -9.34 -5.85 -10.78
CA SER A 132 -8.53 -4.83 -11.47
C SER A 132 -7.04 -5.04 -11.23
N TRP A 133 -6.18 -4.34 -11.98
CA TRP A 133 -4.73 -4.40 -11.74
C TRP A 133 -4.33 -3.85 -10.36
N GLN A 134 -5.09 -2.86 -9.87
CA GLN A 134 -4.85 -2.23 -8.58
C GLN A 134 -5.66 -2.88 -7.44
N GLY A 135 -6.59 -3.77 -7.78
CA GLY A 135 -7.49 -4.42 -6.84
C GLY A 135 -8.39 -3.43 -6.10
N TYR A 136 -8.92 -3.88 -4.97
CA TYR A 136 -9.62 -3.07 -3.97
C TYR A 136 -8.81 -3.06 -2.69
N SER A 137 -8.36 -1.88 -2.25
CA SER A 137 -7.54 -1.73 -1.04
C SER A 137 -8.40 -1.25 0.14
N MET A 138 -8.63 -2.13 1.11
CA MET A 138 -9.22 -1.76 2.40
C MET A 138 -8.14 -1.12 3.28
N ALA A 139 -8.38 0.08 3.77
CA ALA A 139 -7.45 0.91 4.51
C ALA A 139 -7.87 1.05 5.98
N GLN A 140 -6.90 0.95 6.89
CA GLN A 140 -7.12 1.10 8.32
C GLN A 140 -5.91 1.77 8.98
N TRP A 141 -6.16 2.78 9.81
CA TRP A 141 -5.12 3.34 10.67
C TRP A 141 -4.75 2.37 11.78
N GLU A 142 -3.45 2.07 11.90
CA GLU A 142 -2.88 1.42 13.06
C GLU A 142 -2.17 2.48 13.90
N LEU A 143 -2.55 2.57 15.18
CA LEU A 143 -2.05 3.60 16.09
C LEU A 143 -1.03 2.98 17.04
N ASP A 144 0.12 3.61 17.19
CA ASP A 144 1.11 3.17 18.17
C ASP A 144 0.65 3.57 19.57
N GLY A 145 0.32 2.59 20.42
CA GLY A 145 -0.15 2.81 21.78
C GLY A 145 -1.18 1.78 22.24
N PRO A 146 -1.57 1.78 23.52
CA PRO A 146 -2.56 0.83 24.01
C PRO A 146 -3.86 1.01 23.23
N ALA A 147 -4.33 -0.09 22.62
CA ALA A 147 -5.56 -0.19 21.86
C ALA A 147 -6.73 0.53 22.56
N PRO A 148 -7.67 1.12 21.80
CA PRO A 148 -8.87 1.72 22.36
C PRO A 148 -9.69 0.62 23.04
N GLY A 149 -9.52 0.47 24.36
CA GLY A 149 -10.20 -0.59 25.09
C GLY A 149 -9.67 -0.90 26.49
N ARG A 150 -8.43 -0.55 26.86
CA ARG A 150 -7.94 -0.89 28.21
C ARG A 150 -8.22 0.14 29.32
N ARG A 151 -8.59 1.37 28.97
CA ARG A 151 -9.13 2.37 29.91
C ARG A 151 -10.04 3.29 29.11
N GLY A 152 -11.35 3.25 29.34
CA GLY A 152 -12.40 3.97 28.60
C GLY A 152 -12.31 5.51 28.66
N ARG A 153 -11.16 6.08 28.30
CA ARG A 153 -10.96 7.51 28.10
C ARG A 153 -10.93 7.75 26.58
N PRO A 154 -11.81 8.60 26.04
CA PRO A 154 -11.69 9.05 24.67
C PRO A 154 -10.35 9.79 24.53
N MET A 155 -9.54 9.41 23.54
CA MET A 155 -8.39 10.22 23.17
C MET A 155 -8.89 11.45 22.42
N ASN A 156 -8.93 12.59 23.09
CA ASN A 156 -9.00 13.91 22.45
C ASN A 156 -7.62 14.35 21.91
N VAL A 157 -6.68 13.42 21.77
CA VAL A 157 -5.31 13.67 21.33
C VAL A 157 -5.13 12.96 19.99
N LYS A 158 -4.74 13.71 18.96
CA LYS A 158 -4.31 13.14 17.68
C LYS A 158 -3.17 12.16 17.98
N PRO A 159 -3.27 10.88 17.60
CA PRO A 159 -2.17 9.94 17.81
C PRO A 159 -0.91 10.50 17.13
N VAL A 160 0.20 10.55 17.88
CA VAL A 160 1.46 11.18 17.42
C VAL A 160 2.25 10.24 16.50
N HIS A 161 1.97 8.94 16.58
CA HIS A 161 2.64 7.88 15.83
C HIS A 161 1.63 6.82 15.39
N GLY A 162 1.89 6.22 14.24
CA GLY A 162 1.07 5.16 13.66
C GLY A 162 1.47 4.84 12.22
N SER A 163 0.72 3.94 11.61
CA SER A 163 0.87 3.55 10.22
C SER A 163 -0.50 3.43 9.54
N LEU A 164 -0.51 3.47 8.21
CA LEU A 164 -1.65 2.99 7.44
C LEU A 164 -1.42 1.53 7.12
N LYS A 165 -2.37 0.66 7.45
CA LYS A 165 -2.43 -0.68 6.89
C LYS A 165 -3.40 -0.71 5.73
N THR A 166 -3.00 -1.30 4.62
CA THR A 166 -3.87 -1.62 3.50
C THR A 166 -3.90 -3.13 3.26
N VAL A 167 -5.08 -3.68 2.96
CA VAL A 167 -5.24 -5.05 2.49
C VAL A 167 -5.93 -5.00 1.14
N THR A 168 -5.22 -5.41 0.10
CA THR A 168 -5.66 -5.37 -1.28
C THR A 168 -6.06 -6.76 -1.75
N THR A 169 -7.28 -6.87 -2.28
CA THR A 169 -7.83 -8.09 -2.90
C THR A 169 -8.43 -7.75 -4.27
N ARG A 170 -9.16 -8.67 -4.91
CA ARG A 170 -9.76 -8.45 -6.26
C ARG A 170 -8.69 -8.09 -7.30
N LEU A 171 -7.51 -8.68 -7.19
CA LEU A 171 -6.42 -8.44 -8.13
C LEU A 171 -6.64 -9.25 -9.41
N LYS A 172 -6.30 -8.67 -10.56
CA LYS A 172 -6.00 -9.44 -11.77
C LYS A 172 -4.61 -10.06 -11.65
N ARG A 173 -4.39 -11.20 -12.32
CA ARG A 173 -3.09 -11.91 -12.38
C ARG A 173 -1.96 -11.03 -12.94
N GLY A 174 -1.05 -10.56 -12.11
CA GLY A 174 0.01 -9.64 -12.53
C GLY A 174 1.40 -10.19 -12.26
N TYR A 175 2.39 -9.30 -12.33
CA TYR A 175 3.78 -9.59 -11.98
C TYR A 175 4.23 -8.69 -10.84
N PHE A 176 4.85 -9.27 -9.82
CA PHE A 176 5.49 -8.49 -8.75
C PHE A 176 6.95 -8.15 -9.08
N ARG A 177 7.47 -8.66 -10.21
CA ARG A 177 8.76 -8.27 -10.79
C ARG A 177 8.67 -8.20 -12.31
N ARG A 178 9.38 -7.23 -12.91
CA ARG A 178 9.33 -6.93 -14.35
C ARG A 178 9.67 -8.08 -15.28
N ASN A 179 10.36 -9.10 -14.80
CA ASN A 179 10.74 -10.28 -15.59
C ASN A 179 9.69 -11.40 -15.57
N GLY A 180 8.41 -11.06 -15.33
CA GLY A 180 7.30 -12.00 -15.43
C GLY A 180 7.07 -12.89 -14.21
N VAL A 181 7.65 -12.57 -13.05
CA VAL A 181 7.41 -13.38 -11.84
C VAL A 181 5.99 -13.11 -11.34
N PRO A 182 5.09 -14.12 -11.36
CA PRO A 182 3.66 -13.87 -11.28
C PRO A 182 3.11 -13.88 -9.86
N TYR A 183 1.97 -13.20 -9.72
CA TYR A 183 1.01 -13.44 -8.65
C TYR A 183 -0.37 -13.71 -9.26
N SER A 184 -1.18 -14.54 -8.60
CA SER A 184 -2.50 -14.93 -9.10
C SER A 184 -3.61 -13.94 -8.73
N GLU A 185 -4.81 -14.19 -9.23
CA GLU A 185 -6.05 -13.52 -8.83
C GLU A 185 -6.44 -13.78 -7.37
N ASN A 186 -5.89 -14.84 -6.76
CA ASN A 186 -6.08 -15.17 -5.35
C ASN A 186 -5.06 -14.51 -4.44
N ALA A 187 -4.17 -13.69 -5.00
CA ALA A 187 -3.17 -12.98 -4.22
C ALA A 187 -3.81 -11.97 -3.26
N VAL A 188 -3.26 -11.87 -2.07
CA VAL A 188 -3.60 -10.85 -1.07
C VAL A 188 -2.35 -10.03 -0.81
N LEU A 189 -2.43 -8.73 -1.07
CA LEU A 189 -1.36 -7.79 -0.79
C LEU A 189 -1.70 -7.00 0.47
N THR A 190 -0.93 -7.22 1.54
CA THR A 190 -0.97 -6.38 2.73
C THR A 190 0.18 -5.37 2.66
N GLU A 191 -0.08 -4.10 2.89
CA GLU A 191 0.96 -3.08 2.97
C GLU A 191 0.85 -2.28 4.25
N TYR A 192 2.00 -1.84 4.75
CA TYR A 192 2.14 -0.93 5.87
C TYR A 192 2.85 0.33 5.38
N TRP A 193 2.18 1.48 5.47
CA TRP A 193 2.69 2.78 5.06
C TRP A 193 3.06 3.59 6.29
N THR A 194 4.32 3.96 6.40
CA THR A 194 4.85 4.75 7.51
C THR A 194 5.63 5.95 6.98
N THR A 195 5.56 7.05 7.72
CA THR A 195 6.41 8.22 7.45
C THR A 195 7.45 8.36 8.55
N LEU A 196 8.65 8.77 8.18
CA LEU A 196 9.71 9.12 9.13
C LEU A 196 10.47 10.34 8.62
N THR A 197 11.02 11.12 9.55
CA THR A 197 11.89 12.25 9.23
C THR A 197 13.30 11.93 9.72
N ASP A 198 14.26 12.00 8.82
CA ASP A 198 15.68 11.84 9.12
C ASP A 198 16.47 13.01 8.53
N GLU A 199 17.29 13.65 9.35
CA GLU A 199 18.04 14.87 9.01
C GLU A 199 17.20 15.98 8.31
N GLY A 200 15.94 16.14 8.73
CA GLY A 200 15.01 17.13 8.16
C GLY A 200 14.44 16.74 6.79
N VAL A 201 14.66 15.51 6.35
CA VAL A 201 14.09 14.94 5.12
C VAL A 201 12.99 13.95 5.50
N ASP A 202 11.80 14.14 4.91
CA ASP A 202 10.68 13.22 5.09
C ASP A 202 10.78 12.04 4.12
N TYR A 203 10.57 10.85 4.64
CA TYR A 203 10.52 9.60 3.90
C TYR A 203 9.19 8.89 4.10
N LEU A 204 8.73 8.23 3.05
CA LEU A 204 7.64 7.27 3.07
C LEU A 204 8.25 5.88 2.90
N VAL A 205 7.94 4.97 3.82
CA VAL A 205 8.31 3.57 3.72
C VAL A 205 7.03 2.76 3.53
N VAL A 206 7.02 1.91 2.51
CA VAL A 206 5.92 0.98 2.24
C VAL A 206 6.46 -0.43 2.36
N THR A 207 5.98 -1.17 3.36
CA THR A 207 6.33 -2.58 3.56
C THR A 207 5.21 -3.45 3.00
N ASN A 208 5.53 -4.19 1.94
CA ASN A 208 4.62 -5.06 1.21
C ASN A 208 4.76 -6.50 1.71
N LEU A 209 3.65 -7.17 1.91
CA LEU A 209 3.53 -8.60 2.14
C LEU A 209 2.55 -9.15 1.10
N LEU A 210 3.08 -9.83 0.10
CA LEU A 210 2.30 -10.47 -0.95
C LEU A 210 2.16 -11.96 -0.65
N ASP A 211 0.96 -12.39 -0.31
CA ASP A 211 0.58 -13.80 -0.17
C ASP A 211 -0.09 -14.26 -1.47
N ASP A 212 0.30 -15.43 -1.98
CA ASP A 212 -0.36 -16.05 -3.12
C ASP A 212 -0.21 -17.57 -3.06
N PRO A 213 -1.28 -18.34 -2.82
CA PRO A 213 -1.21 -19.79 -2.71
C PRO A 213 -0.89 -20.47 -4.05
N THR A 214 -1.01 -19.77 -5.18
CA THR A 214 -0.77 -20.34 -6.50
C THR A 214 0.72 -20.37 -6.83
N TYR A 215 1.41 -19.23 -6.71
CA TYR A 215 2.79 -19.07 -7.21
C TYR A 215 3.85 -18.94 -6.13
N LEU A 216 3.49 -18.69 -4.87
CA LEU A 216 4.44 -18.49 -3.77
C LEU A 216 4.46 -19.68 -2.81
N ALA A 217 5.64 -19.96 -2.26
CA ALA A 217 5.85 -20.98 -1.22
C ALA A 217 5.68 -20.41 0.19
N GLN A 218 5.84 -19.09 0.33
CA GLN A 218 5.63 -18.29 1.54
C GLN A 218 5.42 -16.83 1.11
N PRO A 219 4.89 -15.95 1.97
CA PRO A 219 4.70 -14.54 1.62
C PRO A 219 5.99 -13.89 1.10
N TYR A 220 5.87 -13.14 0.01
CA TYR A 220 6.94 -12.26 -0.46
C TYR A 220 6.88 -10.95 0.30
N VAL A 221 7.92 -10.67 1.08
CA VAL A 221 8.00 -9.49 1.94
C VAL A 221 9.09 -8.54 1.44
N ARG A 222 8.76 -7.26 1.28
CA ARG A 222 9.73 -6.24 0.88
C ARG A 222 9.34 -4.85 1.34
N SER A 223 10.32 -4.03 1.71
CA SER A 223 10.11 -2.61 1.98
C SER A 223 10.71 -1.77 0.86
N VAL A 224 9.97 -0.76 0.41
CA VAL A 224 10.44 0.26 -0.53
C VAL A 224 10.36 1.63 0.11
N GLN A 225 11.28 2.52 -0.25
CA GLN A 225 11.34 3.86 0.33
C GLN A 225 11.18 4.93 -0.75
N PHE A 226 10.55 6.03 -0.35
CA PHE A 226 10.40 7.23 -1.14
C PHE A 226 10.82 8.44 -0.31
N ARG A 227 11.33 9.46 -0.97
CA ARG A 227 11.65 10.75 -0.36
C ARG A 227 10.60 11.77 -0.75
N LYS A 228 10.14 12.59 0.19
CA LYS A 228 9.17 13.67 -0.09
C LYS A 228 9.78 14.72 -1.02
N GLN A 229 8.95 15.25 -1.91
CA GLN A 229 9.28 16.37 -2.79
C GLN A 229 8.40 17.58 -2.44
N PRO A 230 8.92 18.80 -2.61
CA PRO A 230 8.13 20.02 -2.35
C PRO A 230 7.02 20.24 -3.38
N ASP A 231 7.17 19.69 -4.58
CA ASP A 231 6.31 19.91 -5.74
C ASP A 231 6.33 18.71 -6.70
N ASN A 232 5.69 18.86 -7.86
CA ASN A 232 5.62 17.84 -8.90
C ASN A 232 6.90 17.73 -9.76
N LYS A 233 8.03 18.32 -9.36
CA LYS A 233 9.24 18.33 -10.19
C LYS A 233 9.72 16.91 -10.50
N GLY A 234 9.81 16.63 -11.80
CA GLY A 234 10.21 15.33 -12.34
C GLY A 234 9.07 14.33 -12.46
N TRP A 235 7.83 14.69 -12.11
CA TRP A 235 6.65 13.90 -12.46
C TRP A 235 6.61 13.68 -13.97
N LYS A 236 6.66 12.42 -14.39
CA LYS A 236 6.74 12.05 -15.80
C LYS A 236 5.89 10.82 -16.07
N PRO A 237 4.57 10.99 -16.32
CA PRO A 237 3.70 9.88 -16.64
C PRO A 237 4.24 9.08 -17.81
N THR A 238 4.32 7.77 -17.62
CA THR A 238 4.72 6.80 -18.62
C THR A 238 3.57 5.84 -18.85
N ARG A 239 3.48 5.31 -20.08
CA ARG A 239 2.58 4.20 -20.37
C ARG A 239 3.09 2.91 -19.74
N CYS A 240 2.21 1.93 -19.59
CA CYS A 240 2.64 0.57 -19.28
C CYS A 240 3.45 -0.04 -20.43
N GLU A 241 4.43 -0.85 -20.09
CA GLU A 241 5.28 -1.60 -21.03
C GLU A 241 5.54 -3.00 -20.47
N ALA A 242 5.50 -4.03 -21.32
CA ALA A 242 5.69 -5.40 -20.86
C ALA A 242 7.13 -5.73 -20.47
N ARG A 243 8.12 -4.90 -20.82
CA ARG A 243 9.55 -5.13 -20.57
C ARG A 243 10.14 -4.05 -19.71
#